data_AF-X1AJA5-F1
#
_entry.id   AF-X1AJA5-F1
#
_cell.length_a   1.000
_cell.length_b   1.000
_cell.length_c   1.000
_cell.angle_alpha   90.00
_cell.angle_beta   90.00
_cell.angle_gamma   90.00
#
_symmetry.space_group_name_H-M   'P 1'
#
loop_
_entity.id
_entity.type
_entity.pdbx_description
1 polymer ?
#
loop_
_entity_poly.entity_id
_entity_poly.type
_entity_poly.pdbx_seq_one_letter_code
_entity_poly.pdbx_strand_id
1 'polypeptide(L)'
;MQGRFPIRVELDSLDKKDFIRILTEPENALLKQYKALLATEKVKVNFSEDAVDEIASIAEKINDTNENIGARRLYTVMEKVMEDISFSAPDINKKNIPVDRKYVQKQLKYIIEDQDLSRFIL
;
A
#
# COMPACT_ATOMS: atom_id res chain seq x y z
N MET A 1 4.37 14.62 36.31
CA MET A 1 5.44 14.56 35.30
C MET A 1 5.36 15.76 34.33
N GLN A 2 5.57 17.01 34.78
CA GLN A 2 5.33 18.20 33.91
C GLN A 2 6.56 19.07 33.61
N GLY A 3 7.74 18.81 34.20
CA GLY A 3 8.91 19.71 34.08
C GLY A 3 10.06 19.27 33.18
N ARG A 4 9.98 18.13 32.47
CA ARG A 4 11.13 17.56 31.73
C ARG A 4 10.93 17.41 30.22
N PHE A 5 9.86 17.97 29.66
CA PHE A 5 9.60 18.01 28.21
C PHE A 5 9.55 19.46 27.70
N PRO A 6 10.72 20.09 27.48
CA PRO A 6 10.80 21.50 27.08
C PRO A 6 10.42 21.75 25.61
N ILE A 7 10.45 20.72 24.76
CA ILE A 7 10.06 20.81 23.35
C ILE A 7 8.68 20.18 23.18
N ARG A 8 7.78 20.91 22.51
CA ARG A 8 6.45 20.43 22.13
C ARG A 8 6.30 20.59 20.63
N VAL A 9 5.78 19.55 20.00
CA VAL A 9 5.45 19.54 18.58
C VAL A 9 4.17 18.72 18.43
N GLU A 10 3.32 19.16 17.52
CA GLU A 10 2.15 18.43 17.07
C GLU A 10 2.41 17.98 15.64
N LEU A 11 2.03 16.75 15.32
CA LEU A 11 2.16 16.22 13.98
C LEU A 11 0.82 16.32 13.26
N ASP A 12 0.86 16.76 12.01
CA ASP A 12 -0.31 16.75 11.15
C ASP A 12 -0.74 15.32 10.83
N SER A 13 -2.04 15.15 10.59
CA SER A 13 -2.59 13.90 10.08
C SER A 13 -2.23 13.73 8.61
N LEU A 14 -2.07 12.49 8.17
CA LEU A 14 -1.70 12.17 6.79
C LEU A 14 -2.94 12.09 5.90
N ASP A 15 -2.87 12.71 4.72
CA ASP A 15 -3.91 12.61 3.69
C ASP A 15 -3.53 11.64 2.55
N LYS A 16 -4.43 11.44 1.58
CA LYS A 16 -4.14 10.66 0.38
C LYS A 16 -2.86 11.08 -0.35
N LYS A 17 -2.57 12.38 -0.44
CA LYS A 17 -1.36 12.86 -1.13
C LYS A 17 -0.12 12.44 -0.36
N ASP A 18 -0.15 12.54 0.97
CA ASP A 18 0.95 12.06 1.80
C ASP A 18 1.17 10.55 1.63
N PHE A 19 0.10 9.76 1.49
CA PHE A 19 0.22 8.33 1.18
C PHE A 19 0.88 8.06 -0.17
N ILE A 20 0.54 8.80 -1.23
CA ILE A 20 1.21 8.71 -2.52
C ILE A 20 2.71 9.01 -2.37
N ARG A 21 3.05 10.05 -1.62
CA ARG A 21 4.45 10.41 -1.34
C ARG A 21 5.16 9.31 -0.56
N ILE A 22 4.56 8.78 0.49
CA ILE A 22 5.10 7.65 1.28
C ILE A 22 5.35 6.40 0.42
N LEU A 23 4.47 6.13 -0.55
CA LEU A 23 4.61 4.99 -1.47
C LEU A 23 5.76 5.17 -2.49
N THR A 24 6.21 6.40 -2.78
CA THR A 24 7.07 6.70 -3.94
C THR A 24 8.37 7.45 -3.61
N GLU A 25 8.33 8.45 -2.73
CA GLU A 25 9.44 9.38 -2.46
C GLU A 25 10.52 8.78 -1.55
N PRO A 26 10.20 8.20 -0.36
CA PRO A 26 11.21 7.70 0.56
C PRO A 26 12.23 6.79 -0.13
N GLU A 27 13.49 6.84 0.30
CA GLU A 27 14.57 6.03 -0.28
C GLU A 27 14.18 4.55 -0.35
N ASN A 28 13.59 4.04 0.74
CA ASN A 28 13.06 2.68 0.86
C ASN A 28 11.51 2.66 0.84
N ALA A 29 10.87 3.41 -0.05
CA ALA A 29 9.42 3.40 -0.17
C ALA A 29 8.86 2.01 -0.53
N LEU A 30 7.62 1.70 -0.12
CA LEU A 30 7.01 0.37 -0.27
C LEU A 30 7.05 -0.13 -1.72
N LEU A 31 6.74 0.71 -2.71
CA LEU A 31 6.78 0.30 -4.11
C LEU A 31 8.20 -0.07 -4.57
N LYS A 32 9.22 0.62 -4.04
CA LYS A 32 10.63 0.29 -4.34
C LYS A 32 11.02 -1.04 -3.72
N GLN A 33 10.56 -1.31 -2.49
CA GLN A 33 10.77 -2.59 -1.82
C GLN A 33 10.15 -3.75 -2.60
N TYR A 34 8.87 -3.68 -2.97
CA TYR A 34 8.21 -4.74 -3.74
C TYR A 34 8.83 -4.96 -5.12
N LYS A 35 9.23 -3.87 -5.81
CA LYS A 35 9.99 -3.98 -7.06
C LYS A 35 11.31 -4.73 -6.87
N ALA A 36 12.05 -4.43 -5.80
CA ALA A 36 13.33 -5.07 -5.51
C ALA A 36 13.17 -6.54 -5.09
N LEU A 37 12.17 -6.84 -4.26
CA LEU A 37 11.85 -8.20 -3.84
C LEU A 37 11.48 -9.07 -5.04
N LEU A 38 10.57 -8.63 -5.91
CA LEU A 38 10.18 -9.43 -7.07
C LEU A 38 11.28 -9.53 -8.14
N ALA A 39 12.21 -8.58 -8.17
CA ALA A 39 13.37 -8.66 -9.03
C ALA A 39 14.29 -9.85 -8.70
N THR A 40 14.27 -10.39 -7.46
CA THR A 40 15.03 -11.61 -7.12
C THR A 40 14.53 -12.81 -7.92
N GLU A 41 13.22 -12.86 -8.19
CA GLU A 41 12.56 -13.86 -9.03
C GLU A 41 12.57 -13.48 -10.53
N LYS A 42 13.34 -12.45 -10.91
CA LYS A 42 13.39 -11.90 -12.29
C LYS A 42 12.04 -11.38 -12.79
N VAL A 43 11.14 -11.02 -11.87
CA VAL A 43 9.85 -10.39 -12.16
C VAL A 43 9.97 -8.88 -11.99
N LYS A 44 9.75 -8.13 -13.07
CA LYS A 44 9.69 -6.67 -13.04
C LYS A 44 8.24 -6.22 -12.89
N VAL A 45 7.95 -5.43 -11.86
CA VAL A 45 6.63 -4.83 -11.65
C VAL A 45 6.68 -3.33 -11.92
N ASN A 46 5.75 -2.86 -12.75
CA ASN A 46 5.61 -1.45 -13.08
C ASN A 46 4.25 -0.95 -12.60
N PHE A 47 4.27 -0.21 -11.49
CA PHE A 47 3.12 0.54 -11.01
C PHE A 47 2.94 1.79 -11.85
N SER A 48 1.77 1.98 -12.42
CA SER A 48 1.37 3.23 -13.05
C SER A 48 0.89 4.25 -12.00
N GLU A 49 0.87 5.54 -12.37
CA GLU A 49 0.47 6.62 -11.46
C GLU A 49 -0.96 6.43 -10.93
N ASP A 50 -1.88 5.96 -11.78
CA ASP A 50 -3.26 5.66 -11.40
C ASP A 50 -3.38 4.47 -10.43
N ALA A 51 -2.46 3.49 -10.47
CA ALA A 51 -2.40 2.43 -9.47
C ALA A 51 -1.96 2.97 -8.11
N VAL A 52 -0.93 3.83 -8.08
CA VAL A 52 -0.46 4.44 -6.83
C VAL A 52 -1.54 5.32 -6.21
N ASP A 53 -2.23 6.11 -7.03
CA ASP A 53 -3.38 6.91 -6.62
C ASP A 53 -4.50 6.05 -6.03
N GLU A 54 -4.82 4.92 -6.68
CA GLU A 54 -5.86 4.00 -6.21
C GLU A 54 -5.48 3.34 -4.87
N ILE A 55 -4.24 2.88 -4.72
CA ILE A 55 -3.75 2.27 -3.46
C ILE A 55 -3.87 3.28 -2.31
N ALA A 56 -3.42 4.52 -2.52
CA ALA A 56 -3.54 5.58 -1.53
C ALA A 56 -5.00 5.91 -1.19
N SER A 57 -5.87 5.97 -2.22
CA SER A 57 -7.30 6.24 -2.03
C SER A 57 -7.99 5.15 -1.21
N ILE A 58 -7.65 3.89 -1.44
CA ILE A 58 -8.23 2.76 -0.71
C ILE A 58 -7.72 2.75 0.74
N ALA A 59 -6.44 3.02 0.96
CA ALA A 59 -5.89 3.11 2.31
C ALA A 59 -6.54 4.22 3.14
N GLU A 60 -6.75 5.41 2.56
CA GLU A 60 -7.49 6.51 3.20
C GLU A 60 -8.93 6.08 3.51
N LYS A 61 -9.65 5.54 2.53
CA LYS A 61 -11.02 5.07 2.71
C LYS A 61 -11.16 4.04 3.84
N ILE A 62 -10.24 3.07 3.93
CA ILE A 62 -10.28 2.06 5.00
C ILE A 62 -10.01 2.70 6.36
N ASN A 63 -9.07 3.66 6.44
CA ASN A 63 -8.83 4.40 7.67
C ASN A 63 -10.05 5.23 8.11
N ASP A 64 -10.86 5.71 7.17
CA ASP A 64 -12.11 6.44 7.47
C ASP A 64 -13.25 5.51 7.90
N THR A 65 -13.36 4.31 7.31
CA THR A 65 -14.44 3.37 7.62
C THR A 65 -14.14 2.41 8.77
N ASN A 66 -12.88 2.22 9.12
CA ASN A 66 -12.40 1.35 10.20
C ASN A 66 -11.50 2.14 11.17
N GLU A 67 -10.70 1.43 11.97
CA GLU A 67 -9.71 2.06 12.83
C GLU A 67 -8.63 2.78 12.00
N ASN A 68 -8.44 4.07 12.20
CA ASN A 68 -7.39 4.82 11.53
C ASN A 68 -6.02 4.48 12.15
N ILE A 69 -5.23 3.71 11.42
CA ILE A 69 -3.85 3.34 11.80
C ILE A 69 -2.79 4.15 11.04
N GLY A 70 -3.22 5.21 10.35
CA GLY A 70 -2.37 6.09 9.53
C GLY A 70 -1.70 5.34 8.36
N ALA A 71 -0.45 5.70 8.08
CA ALA A 71 0.33 5.12 6.98
C ALA A 71 0.57 3.61 7.09
N ARG A 72 0.40 3.01 8.28
CA ARG A 72 0.55 1.55 8.45
C ARG A 72 -0.42 0.77 7.58
N ARG A 73 -1.59 1.35 7.26
CA ARG A 73 -2.58 0.77 6.35
C ARG A 73 -2.01 0.43 4.97
N LEU A 74 -1.00 1.18 4.51
CA LEU A 74 -0.37 0.93 3.22
C LEU A 74 0.32 -0.44 3.16
N TYR A 75 0.77 -1.00 4.29
CA TYR A 75 1.38 -2.33 4.30
C TYR A 75 0.38 -3.42 3.96
N THR A 76 -0.75 -3.48 4.67
CA THR A 76 -1.76 -4.53 4.46
C THR A 76 -2.42 -4.42 3.09
N VAL A 77 -2.68 -3.19 2.63
CA VAL A 77 -3.18 -2.95 1.27
C VAL A 77 -2.18 -3.42 0.22
N MET A 78 -0.90 -3.10 0.36
CA MET A 78 0.14 -3.52 -0.58
C MET A 78 0.34 -5.04 -0.59
N GLU A 79 0.35 -5.67 0.58
CA GLU A 79 0.46 -7.12 0.70
C GLU A 79 -0.64 -7.82 -0.08
N LYS A 80 -1.89 -7.35 0.08
CA LYS A 80 -3.02 -7.91 -0.65
C LYS A 80 -2.96 -7.64 -2.15
N VAL A 81 -2.58 -6.45 -2.58
CA VAL A 81 -2.41 -6.12 -4.01
C VAL A 81 -1.35 -7.01 -4.65
N MET A 82 -0.29 -7.35 -3.91
CA MET A 82 0.86 -8.08 -4.44
C MET A 82 0.80 -9.59 -4.22
N GLU A 83 -0.22 -10.10 -3.52
CA GLU A 83 -0.36 -11.51 -3.11
C GLU A 83 -0.24 -12.47 -4.30
N ASP A 84 -1.11 -12.34 -5.30
CA ASP A 84 -1.13 -13.20 -6.49
C ASP A 84 0.19 -13.18 -7.26
N ILE A 85 0.79 -11.99 -7.42
CA ILE A 85 2.06 -11.82 -8.13
C ILE A 85 3.18 -12.50 -7.35
N SER A 86 3.22 -12.31 -6.03
CA SER A 86 4.27 -12.84 -5.17
C SER A 86 4.20 -14.36 -5.10
N PHE A 87 2.99 -14.93 -5.01
CA PHE A 87 2.77 -16.38 -5.06
C PHE A 87 3.21 -16.97 -6.40
N SER A 88 2.86 -16.32 -7.51
CA SER A 88 3.14 -16.82 -8.85
C SER A 88 4.53 -16.47 -9.37
N ALA A 89 5.30 -15.67 -8.63
CA ALA A 89 6.58 -15.11 -9.11
C ALA A 89 7.59 -16.18 -9.58
N PRO A 90 7.78 -17.33 -8.89
CA PRO A 90 8.72 -18.35 -9.33
C PRO A 90 8.36 -19.01 -10.68
N ASP A 91 7.05 -19.10 -10.97
CA ASP A 91 6.52 -19.83 -12.13
C ASP A 91 6.12 -18.90 -13.30
N ILE A 92 6.25 -17.58 -13.11
CA ILE A 92 5.86 -16.59 -14.11
C ILE A 92 6.88 -16.54 -15.25
N ASN A 93 6.43 -16.99 -16.44
CA ASN A 93 7.20 -16.80 -17.69
C ASN A 93 7.28 -15.32 -18.10
N LYS A 94 6.31 -14.49 -17.67
CA LYS A 94 6.16 -13.09 -18.07
C LYS A 94 6.92 -12.16 -17.12
N LYS A 95 8.13 -11.78 -17.53
CA LYS A 95 9.06 -10.99 -16.72
C LYS A 95 8.67 -9.53 -16.45
N ASN A 96 7.57 -9.02 -17.04
CA ASN A 96 7.16 -7.62 -16.87
C ASN A 96 5.64 -7.54 -16.65
N ILE A 97 5.25 -7.13 -15.44
CA ILE A 97 3.87 -7.09 -14.96
C ILE A 97 3.47 -5.63 -14.75
N PRO A 98 2.53 -5.09 -15.57
CA PRO A 98 1.94 -3.79 -15.30
C PRO A 98 0.93 -3.91 -14.15
N VAL A 99 1.03 -3.01 -13.19
CA VAL A 99 0.04 -2.82 -12.12
C VAL A 99 -0.63 -1.48 -12.36
N ASP A 100 -1.87 -1.53 -12.84
CA ASP A 100 -2.73 -0.37 -13.12
C ASP A 100 -3.89 -0.27 -12.11
N ARG A 101 -4.69 0.80 -12.19
CA ARG A 101 -5.85 0.98 -11.31
C ARG A 101 -6.81 -0.22 -11.36
N LYS A 102 -7.04 -0.80 -12.54
CA LYS A 102 -7.95 -1.94 -12.71
C LYS A 102 -7.45 -3.17 -11.97
N TYR A 103 -6.15 -3.42 -12.00
CA TYR A 103 -5.52 -4.50 -11.25
C TYR A 103 -5.70 -4.30 -9.75
N VAL A 104 -5.41 -3.11 -9.23
CA VAL A 104 -5.59 -2.77 -7.80
C VAL A 104 -7.04 -2.98 -7.36
N GLN A 105 -7.99 -2.44 -8.12
CA GLN A 105 -9.42 -2.60 -7.84
C GLN A 105 -9.86 -4.05 -7.86
N LYS A 106 -9.36 -4.85 -8.81
CA LYS A 106 -9.66 -6.29 -8.88
C LYS A 106 -9.19 -7.03 -7.63
N GLN A 107 -7.98 -6.75 -7.16
CA GLN A 107 -7.40 -7.43 -5.99
C GLN A 107 -8.12 -7.06 -4.68
N LEU A 108 -8.59 -5.82 -4.57
CA LEU A 108 -9.18 -5.29 -3.35
C LEU A 108 -10.72 -5.34 -3.34
N LYS A 109 -11.35 -5.71 -4.46
CA LYS A 109 -12.82 -5.66 -4.65
C LYS A 109 -13.58 -6.33 -3.50
N TYR A 110 -13.25 -7.59 -3.19
CA TYR A 110 -13.96 -8.38 -2.18
C TYR A 110 -13.78 -7.85 -0.76
N ILE A 111 -12.70 -7.10 -0.50
CA ILE A 111 -12.40 -6.60 0.84
C ILE A 111 -13.01 -5.23 1.07
N ILE A 112 -13.15 -4.43 0.02
CA ILE A 112 -13.82 -3.12 0.09
C ILE A 112 -15.34 -3.30 0.21
N GLU A 113 -15.90 -4.36 -0.37
CA GLU A 113 -17.33 -4.65 -0.33
C GLU A 113 -17.80 -5.25 1.02
N ASP A 114 -16.89 -5.85 1.81
CA ASP A 114 -17.21 -6.50 3.08
C ASP A 114 -16.45 -5.84 4.25
N GLN A 115 -17.18 -5.03 5.03
CA GLN A 115 -16.63 -4.29 6.16
C GLN A 115 -16.12 -5.21 7.27
N ASP A 116 -16.75 -6.36 7.49
CA ASP A 116 -16.30 -7.31 8.50
C ASP A 116 -14.99 -7.97 8.05
N LEU A 117 -14.90 -8.38 6.78
CA LEU A 117 -13.66 -8.93 6.21
C LEU A 117 -12.51 -7.92 6.27
N SER A 118 -12.79 -6.66 5.95
CA SER A 118 -11.79 -5.58 6.00
C SER A 118 -11.19 -5.41 7.39
N ARG A 119 -11.95 -5.67 8.47
CA ARG A 119 -11.47 -5.56 9.85
C ARG A 119 -10.52 -6.68 10.26
N PHE A 120 -10.64 -7.86 9.64
CA PHE A 120 -9.79 -9.01 9.96
C PHE A 120 -8.58 -9.17 9.02
N ILE A 121 -8.72 -8.73 7.77
CA ILE A 121 -7.70 -8.94 6.73
C ILE A 121 -6.85 -7.68 6.50
N LEU A 122 -7.41 -6.47 6.69
CA LEU A 122 -6.73 -5.21 6.36
C LEU A 122 -6.46 -4.31 7.55
#